data_AF-A0A410X094-F1
#
_entry.id   AF-A0A410X094-F1
#
_cell.length_a   1.000
_cell.length_b   1.000
_cell.length_c   1.000
_cell.angle_alpha   90.00
_cell.angle_beta   90.00
_cell.angle_gamma   90.00
#
_symmetry.space_group_name_H-M   'P 1'
#
loop_
_entity.id
_entity.type
_entity.pdbx_description
1 polymer ?
#
loop_
_entity_poly.entity_id
_entity_poly.type
_entity_poly.pdbx_seq_one_letter_code
_entity_poly.pdbx_strand_id
1 'polypeptide(L)' 'MAMAIVKTKLEILVDLSDPVEEIKSCIVAIVNQHPAKQKEIMLQVDTWVGEALAQMSLHESGEEKEG' A
#
# COMPACT_ATOMS: atom_id res chain seq x y z
N MET A 1 6.57 -35.53 6.72
CA MET A 1 7.44 -34.66 7.55
C MET A 1 6.90 -33.24 7.42
N ALA A 2 6.57 -32.58 8.53
CA ALA A 2 6.19 -31.17 8.50
C ALA A 2 7.45 -30.32 8.32
N MET A 3 7.48 -29.47 7.31
CA MET A 3 8.59 -28.55 7.04
C MET A 3 8.35 -27.27 7.84
N ALA A 4 9.31 -26.87 8.67
CA ALA A 4 9.23 -25.60 9.39
C ALA A 4 9.39 -24.45 8.39
N ILE A 5 8.43 -23.51 8.38
CA ILE A 5 8.48 -22.30 7.56
C ILE A 5 8.87 -21.14 8.47
N VAL A 6 9.99 -20.49 8.19
CA VAL A 6 10.42 -19.27 8.90
C VAL A 6 9.92 -18.06 8.11
N LYS A 7 9.17 -17.17 8.77
CA LYS A 7 8.67 -15.91 8.19
C LYS A 7 9.09 -14.74 9.06
N THR A 8 9.52 -13.65 8.42
CA THR A 8 9.74 -12.36 9.08
C THR A 8 8.39 -11.65 9.22
N LYS A 9 8.06 -11.19 10.43
CA LYS A 9 6.80 -10.47 10.72
C LYS A 9 7.13 -9.08 11.25
N LEU A 10 6.43 -8.07 10.74
CA LEU A 10 6.45 -6.71 11.26
C LEU A 10 5.02 -6.34 11.69
N GLU A 11 4.88 -5.73 12.86
CA GLU A 11 3.63 -5.14 13.34
C GLU A 11 3.84 -3.63 13.46
N ILE A 12 2.94 -2.84 12.88
CA ILE A 12 2.98 -1.37 12.90
C ILE A 12 1.68 -0.88 13.54
N LEU A 13 1.82 -0.05 14.56
CA LEU A 13 0.70 0.70 15.15
C LEU A 13 0.67 2.08 14.48
N VAL A 14 -0.50 2.50 14.01
CA VAL A 14 -0.68 3.75 13.25
C VAL A 14 -1.71 4.65 13.92
N ASP A 15 -1.49 5.97 13.85
CA ASP A 15 -2.45 6.99 14.26
C ASP A 15 -3.37 7.40 13.11
N LEU A 16 -4.62 6.93 13.14
CA LEU A 16 -5.57 7.22 12.06
C LEU A 16 -6.03 8.68 11.99
N SER A 17 -5.60 9.56 12.91
CA SER A 17 -5.85 10.99 12.82
C SER A 17 -5.02 11.69 11.74
N ASP A 18 -3.88 11.10 11.32
CA ASP A 18 -3.05 11.58 10.20
C ASP A 18 -2.74 10.45 9.19
N PRO A 19 -3.74 10.03 8.41
CA PRO A 19 -3.64 8.82 7.60
C PRO A 19 -2.55 8.90 6.52
N VAL A 20 -2.27 10.09 5.98
CA VAL A 20 -1.30 10.25 4.90
C VAL A 20 0.13 10.08 5.43
N GLU A 21 0.47 10.70 6.55
CA GLU A 21 1.80 10.56 7.15
C GLU A 21 2.03 9.16 7.72
N GLU A 22 1.00 8.53 8.27
CA GLU A 22 1.09 7.14 8.74
C GLU A 22 1.32 6.16 7.59
N ILE A 23 0.62 6.33 6.46
CA ILE A 23 0.85 5.51 5.27
C ILE A 23 2.30 5.66 4.77
N LYS A 24 2.82 6.89 4.69
CA LYS A 24 4.23 7.13 4.32
C LYS A 24 5.19 6.41 5.27
N SER A 25 4.95 6.53 6.57
CA SER A 25 5.77 5.90 7.61
C SER A 25 5.76 4.37 7.49
N CYS A 26 4.59 3.78 7.22
CA CYS A 26 4.44 2.35 6.99
C CYS A 26 5.21 1.88 5.75
N ILE A 27 5.05 2.60 4.63
CA ILE A 27 5.75 2.28 3.38
C ILE A 27 7.26 2.31 3.59
N VAL A 28 7.79 3.37 4.22
CA VAL A 28 9.23 3.50 4.50
C VAL A 28 9.72 2.37 5.40
N ALA A 29 8.98 2.04 6.47
CA ALA A 29 9.34 0.97 7.39
C ALA A 29 9.46 -0.39 6.69
N ILE A 30 8.50 -0.70 5.82
CA ILE A 30 8.47 -1.96 5.05
C ILE A 30 9.59 -1.98 4.00
N VAL A 31 9.72 -0.92 3.21
CA VAL A 31 10.68 -0.83 2.10
C VAL A 31 12.13 -0.96 2.60
N ASN A 32 12.45 -0.38 3.76
CA ASN A 32 13.79 -0.47 4.35
C ASN A 32 14.20 -1.87 4.79
N GLN A 33 13.26 -2.82 4.93
CA GLN A 33 13.57 -4.23 5.18
C GLN A 33 14.03 -4.98 3.92
N HIS A 34 13.97 -4.34 2.74
CA HIS A 34 14.30 -4.93 1.45
C HIS A 34 15.38 -4.11 0.72
N PRO A 35 16.62 -4.07 1.26
CA PRO A 35 17.72 -3.38 0.62
C PRO A 35 17.95 -3.91 -0.81
N ALA A 36 18.39 -3.03 -1.71
CA ALA A 36 18.52 -3.25 -3.16
C ALA A 36 17.21 -3.40 -3.98
N LYS A 37 16.05 -3.61 -3.34
CA LYS A 37 14.74 -3.67 -4.03
C LYS A 37 13.83 -2.47 -3.77
N GLN A 38 14.31 -1.48 -3.00
CA GLN A 38 13.49 -0.36 -2.53
C GLN A 38 12.79 0.38 -3.68
N LYS A 39 13.54 0.74 -4.73
CA LYS A 39 12.99 1.43 -5.89
C LYS A 39 11.95 0.59 -6.64
N GLU A 40 12.20 -0.70 -6.80
CA GLU A 40 11.30 -1.64 -7.47
C GLU A 40 9.97 -1.76 -6.71
N ILE A 41 10.04 -1.92 -5.39
CA ILE A 41 8.85 -1.99 -4.52
C ILE A 41 8.06 -0.69 -4.60
N MET A 42 8.72 0.47 -4.50
CA MET A 42 8.06 1.77 -4.59
C MET A 42 7.34 1.98 -5.92
N LEU A 43 7.93 1.55 -7.05
CA LEU A 43 7.28 1.62 -8.36
C LEU A 43 6.04 0.73 -8.45
N GLN A 44 6.08 -0.47 -7.86
CA GLN A 44 4.91 -1.36 -7.84
C GLN A 44 3.78 -0.76 -6.98
N VAL A 45 4.12 -0.17 -5.84
CA VAL A 45 3.15 0.52 -4.97
C VAL A 45 2.55 1.73 -5.69
N ASP A 46 3.36 2.55 -6.37
CA ASP A 46 2.91 3.71 -7.14
C ASP A 46 1.90 3.33 -8.24
N THR A 47 2.22 2.31 -9.05
CA THR A 47 1.30 1.79 -10.07
C THR A 47 -0.02 1.34 -9.46
N TRP A 48 0.02 0.57 -8.36
CA TRP A 48 -1.18 0.08 -7.69
C TRP A 48 -2.05 1.23 -7.13
N VAL A 49 -1.44 2.27 -6.54
CA VAL A 49 -2.16 3.46 -6.09
C VAL A 49 -2.82 4.18 -7.27
N GLY A 50 -2.10 4.35 -8.38
CA GLY A 50 -2.64 4.95 -9.59
C GLY A 50 -3.85 4.19 -10.14
N GLU A 51 -3.77 2.86 -10.19
CA GLU A 51 -4.88 1.99 -10.59
C GLU A 51 -6.08 2.07 -9.64
N ALA A 52 -5.84 2.16 -8.33
CA ALA A 52 -6.90 2.30 -7.33
C ALA A 52 -7.63 3.64 -7.49
N LEU A 53 -6.89 4.74 -7.69
CA LEU A 53 -7.45 6.06 -7.95
C LEU A 53 -8.27 6.10 -9.24
N ALA A 54 -7.78 5.46 -10.31
CA ALA A 54 -8.51 5.35 -11.57
C ALA A 54 -9.84 4.59 -11.41
N GLN A 55 -9.88 3.56 -10.55
CA GLN A 55 -11.12 2.83 -10.28
C GLN A 55 -12.12 3.65 -9.46
N MET A 56 -11.64 4.46 -8.51
CA MET A 56 -12.50 5.35 -7.72
C MET A 56 -13.14 6.43 -8.59
N SER A 57 -12.38 7.05 -9.50
CA SER A 57 -12.91 8.10 -10.39
C SER A 57 -13.94 7.57 -11.40
N LEU A 58 -13.82 6.32 -11.84
CA LEU A 58 -14.85 5.65 -12.65
C LEU A 58 -16.16 5.42 -11.89
N HIS A 59 -16.08 5.20 -10.57
CA HIS A 59 -17.25 5.07 -9.71
C HIS A 59 -17.95 6.42 -9.52
N GLU A 60 -17.18 7.48 -9.26
CA GLU A 60 -17.68 8.85 -9.12
C GLU A 60 -18.33 9.37 -10.42
N SER A 61 -17.81 8.96 -11.59
CA SER A 61 -18.35 9.35 -12.89
C SER A 61 -19.60 8.54 -13.32
N GLY A 62 -19.93 7.47 -12.59
CA GLY A 62 -21.08 6.59 -12.88
C GLY A 62 -22.36 6.98 -12.15
N GLU A 63 -22.27 7.78 -11.09
CA GLU A 63 -23.41 8.16 -10.24
C GLU A 63 -24.19 9.40 -10.75
N GLU A 64 -23.73 10.09 -11.79
CA GLU A 64 -24.42 11.26 -12.40
C GLU A 64 -25.42 10.91 -13.52
N LYS A 65 -25.80 9.64 -13.73
CA LYS A 65 -26.77 9.23 -14.78
C LYS A 65 -28.07 8.59 -14.29
N GLU A 66 -28.42 8.77 -13.02
CA GLU A 66 -29.80 8.53 -12.55
C GLU A 66 -30.27 9.71 -11.68
N GLY A 67 -30.76 10.75 -12.36
CA GLY A 67 -31.44 11.91 -11.77
C GLY A 67 -32.33 12.59 -12.81
#